data_AF-L0RUV3-F1
#
_entry.id   AF-L0RUV3-F1
#
_cell.length_a   1.000
_cell.length_b   1.000
_cell.length_c   1.000
_cell.angle_alpha   90.00
_cell.angle_beta   90.00
_cell.angle_gamma   90.00
#
_symmetry.space_group_name_H-M   'P 1'
#
loop_
_entity.id
_entity.type
_entity.pdbx_description
1 polymer ?
#
loop_
_entity_poly.entity_id
_entity_poly.type
_entity_poly.pdbx_seq_one_letter_code
_entity_poly.pdbx_strand_id
1 'polypeptide(L)'
;MNIKKADQFLLIYFFIVSPFFYFSILIQELSGEVDYFNAIINMSCIASLIEDIFTFIISFILEKKKKRSQVPTWEKMIYILSIFWAFFLLLSFFIPNILGLSLMNAEIFTIVGYFVLILIGLSIRYYSYLHSKFIQQKTKIKD
;
A
#
# COMPACT_ATOMS: atom_id res chain seq x y z
N MET A 1 15.40 10.08 17.16
CA MET A 1 15.82 9.40 15.90
C MET A 1 16.06 10.48 14.86
N ASN A 2 17.26 10.56 14.29
CA ASN A 2 17.59 11.60 13.31
C ASN A 2 16.83 11.30 12.02
N ILE A 3 15.93 12.19 11.59
CA ILE A 3 15.02 12.00 10.42
C ILE A 3 15.81 11.53 9.19
N LYS A 4 17.02 12.07 9.01
CA LYS A 4 17.97 11.66 7.94
C LYS A 4 18.30 10.16 7.88
N LYS A 5 18.34 9.44 9.01
CA LYS A 5 18.66 8.00 9.02
C LYS A 5 17.48 7.13 8.59
N ALA A 6 16.25 7.58 8.83
CA ALA A 6 15.04 6.90 8.39
C ALA A 6 14.87 7.03 6.87
N ASP A 7 15.10 8.23 6.34
CA ASP A 7 15.03 8.50 4.91
C ASP A 7 16.10 7.72 4.13
N GLN A 8 17.32 7.61 4.68
CA GLN A 8 18.38 6.79 4.11
C GLN A 8 18.03 5.30 4.08
N PHE A 9 17.40 4.77 5.14
CA PHE A 9 16.97 3.38 5.17
C PHE A 9 15.87 3.08 4.14
N LEU A 10 14.90 4.01 3.99
CA LEU A 10 13.82 3.90 3.01
C LEU A 10 14.35 3.94 1.57
N LEU A 11 15.31 4.82 1.29
CA LEU A 11 15.98 4.90 -0.01
C LEU A 11 16.78 3.64 -0.33
N ILE A 12 17.55 3.13 0.63
CA ILE A 12 18.32 1.88 0.46
C ILE A 12 17.37 0.70 0.21
N TYR A 13 16.28 0.61 0.96
CA TYR A 13 15.26 -0.42 0.77
C TYR A 13 14.64 -0.33 -0.63
N PHE A 14 14.23 0.87 -1.07
CA PHE A 14 13.66 1.09 -2.39
C PHE A 14 14.64 0.73 -3.52
N PHE A 15 15.93 1.04 -3.34
CA PHE A 15 16.99 0.75 -4.31
C PHE A 15 17.38 -0.73 -4.38
N ILE A 16 17.17 -1.49 -3.31
CA ILE A 16 17.44 -2.94 -3.27
C ILE A 16 16.23 -3.75 -3.76
N VAL A 17 15.01 -3.30 -3.44
CA VAL A 17 13.79 -4.04 -3.78
C VAL A 17 13.36 -3.79 -5.23
N SER A 18 13.57 -2.58 -5.77
CA SER A 18 13.16 -2.27 -7.14
C SER A 18 13.87 -3.09 -8.24
N PRO A 19 15.18 -3.39 -8.16
CA PRO A 19 15.83 -4.25 -9.14
C PRO A 19 15.39 -5.70 -8.99
N PHE A 20 15.10 -6.17 -7.77
CA PHE A 20 14.62 -7.53 -7.53
C PHE A 20 13.23 -7.74 -8.12
N PHE A 21 12.33 -6.75 -7.97
CA PHE A 21 11.03 -6.75 -8.63
C PHE A 21 11.18 -6.70 -10.14
N TYR A 22 12.01 -5.79 -10.67
CA TYR A 22 12.26 -5.67 -12.11
C TYR A 22 12.82 -6.97 -12.72
N PHE A 23 13.75 -7.63 -12.02
CA PHE A 23 14.34 -8.88 -12.50
C PHE A 23 13.37 -10.06 -12.44
N SER A 24 12.51 -10.09 -11.42
CA SER A 24 11.44 -11.08 -11.30
C SER A 24 10.41 -10.91 -12.42
N ILE A 25 10.09 -9.66 -12.78
CA ILE A 25 9.23 -9.31 -13.92
C ILE A 25 9.85 -9.78 -15.24
N LEU A 26 11.13 -9.49 -15.48
CA LEU A 26 11.84 -9.86 -16.70
C LEU A 26 11.93 -11.39 -16.89
N ILE A 27 12.15 -12.14 -15.81
CA ILE A 27 12.23 -13.62 -15.84
C ILE A 27 10.87 -14.24 -16.18
N GLN A 28 9.79 -13.67 -15.65
CA GLN A 28 8.44 -14.21 -15.84
C GLN A 28 7.87 -13.93 -17.24
N GLU A 29 8.23 -12.78 -17.83
CA GLU A 29 7.94 -12.49 -19.24
C GLU A 29 8.67 -13.46 -20.18
N LEU A 30 9.86 -13.93 -19.79
CA LEU A 30 10.63 -14.96 -20.52
C LEU A 30 10.06 -16.38 -20.38
N SER A 31 9.39 -16.70 -19.27
CA SER A 31 8.90 -18.07 -18.97
C SER A 31 7.51 -18.37 -19.51
N GLY A 32 6.80 -17.38 -20.07
CA GLY A 32 5.46 -17.54 -20.64
C GLY A 32 4.34 -17.72 -19.62
N GLU A 33 4.62 -17.61 -18.31
CA GLU A 33 3.61 -17.64 -17.25
C GLU A 33 3.04 -16.24 -17.01
N VAL A 34 2.23 -15.76 -17.95
CA VAL A 34 1.61 -14.43 -17.96
C VAL A 34 0.64 -14.23 -16.76
N ASP A 35 0.07 -15.32 -16.25
CA ASP A 35 -0.96 -15.28 -15.21
C ASP A 35 -0.48 -14.74 -13.85
N TYR A 36 0.72 -15.11 -13.42
CA TYR A 36 1.29 -14.64 -12.14
C TYR A 36 1.82 -13.21 -12.23
N PHE A 37 2.34 -12.81 -13.39
CA PHE A 37 2.75 -11.43 -13.63
C PHE A 37 1.54 -10.48 -13.52
N ASN A 38 0.44 -10.82 -14.18
CA ASN A 38 -0.83 -10.10 -14.04
C ASN A 38 -1.31 -10.06 -12.59
N ALA A 39 -1.12 -11.16 -11.85
CA ALA A 39 -1.49 -11.20 -10.44
C ALA A 39 -0.69 -10.19 -9.59
N ILE A 40 0.61 -10.01 -9.84
CA ILE A 40 1.47 -9.02 -9.15
C ILE A 40 1.07 -7.59 -9.52
N ILE A 41 0.77 -7.33 -10.79
CA ILE A 41 0.24 -6.02 -11.23
C ILE A 41 -1.06 -5.72 -10.49
N ASN A 42 -1.98 -6.68 -10.46
CA ASN A 42 -3.27 -6.54 -9.77
C ASN A 42 -3.08 -6.27 -8.26
N MET A 43 -2.13 -6.93 -7.60
CA MET A 43 -1.79 -6.63 -6.20
C MET A 43 -1.35 -5.17 -6.03
N SER A 44 -0.53 -4.67 -6.95
CA SER A 44 -0.03 -3.29 -6.93
C SER A 44 -1.17 -2.29 -7.16
N CYS A 45 -2.09 -2.58 -8.09
CA CYS A 45 -3.29 -1.78 -8.31
C CYS A 45 -4.18 -1.73 -7.08
N ILE A 46 -4.42 -2.87 -6.41
CA ILE A 46 -5.20 -2.93 -5.16
C ILE A 46 -4.55 -2.04 -4.09
N ALA A 47 -3.22 -2.12 -3.94
CA ALA A 47 -2.49 -1.29 -2.99
C ALA A 47 -2.64 0.21 -3.27
N SER A 48 -2.47 0.63 -4.53
CA SER A 48 -2.62 2.04 -4.94
C SER A 48 -4.05 2.56 -4.75
N LEU A 49 -5.07 1.76 -5.10
CA LEU A 49 -6.47 2.17 -4.90
C LEU A 49 -6.80 2.39 -3.41
N ILE A 50 -6.28 1.52 -2.54
CA ILE A 50 -6.46 1.66 -1.10
C ILE A 50 -5.70 2.88 -0.56
N GLU A 51 -4.47 3.12 -1.03
CA GLU A 51 -3.70 4.31 -0.71
C GLU A 51 -4.42 5.61 -1.09
N ASP A 52 -5.00 5.68 -2.29
CA ASP A 52 -5.75 6.83 -2.77
C ASP A 52 -6.99 7.10 -1.92
N ILE A 53 -7.77 6.04 -1.61
CA ILE A 53 -8.95 6.15 -0.74
C ILE A 53 -8.55 6.72 0.62
N PHE A 54 -7.51 6.17 1.25
CA PHE A 54 -7.04 6.68 2.54
C PHE A 54 -6.53 8.12 2.44
N THR A 55 -5.85 8.48 1.35
CA THR A 55 -5.34 9.84 1.13
C THR A 55 -6.48 10.85 1.07
N PHE A 56 -7.55 10.56 0.32
CA PHE A 56 -8.71 11.43 0.26
C PHE A 56 -9.45 11.52 1.61
N ILE A 57 -9.63 10.40 2.30
CA ILE A 57 -10.23 10.37 3.64
C ILE A 57 -9.42 11.20 4.64
N ILE A 58 -8.09 11.04 4.65
CA ILE A 58 -7.19 11.80 5.53
C ILE A 58 -7.25 13.28 5.19
N SER A 59 -7.32 13.65 3.92
CA SER A 59 -7.49 15.04 3.49
C SER A 59 -8.74 15.67 4.12
N PHE A 60 -9.88 14.98 4.07
CA PHE A 60 -11.12 15.43 4.72
C PHE A 60 -11.03 15.50 6.25
N ILE A 61 -10.35 14.54 6.88
CA ILE A 61 -10.15 14.54 8.33
C ILE A 61 -9.27 15.73 8.76
N LEU A 62 -8.20 16.02 8.02
CA LEU A 62 -7.29 17.13 8.30
C LEU A 62 -7.96 18.49 8.12
N GLU A 63 -8.83 18.60 7.11
CA GLU A 63 -9.66 19.78 6.92
C GLU A 63 -10.62 19.98 8.10
N LYS A 64 -11.36 18.94 8.52
CA LYS A 64 -12.23 19.02 9.71
C LYS A 64 -11.48 19.40 10.98
N LYS A 65 -10.21 18.99 11.10
CA LYS A 65 -9.32 19.34 12.22
C LYS A 65 -8.65 20.72 12.07
N LYS A 66 -8.99 21.51 11.03
CA LYS A 66 -8.39 22.82 10.72
C LYS A 66 -6.85 22.80 10.62
N LYS A 67 -6.27 21.65 10.26
CA LYS A 67 -4.81 21.48 10.10
C LYS A 67 -4.33 21.78 8.67
N ARG A 68 -5.25 22.02 7.74
CA ARG A 68 -5.01 22.35 6.33
C ARG A 68 -6.01 23.44 5.91
N SER A 69 -5.66 24.22 4.88
CA SER A 69 -6.59 25.13 4.20
C SER A 69 -7.84 24.39 3.74
N GLN A 70 -8.96 25.12 3.69
CA GLN A 70 -10.24 24.58 3.29
C GLN A 70 -10.16 24.08 1.84
N VAL A 71 -10.52 22.82 1.61
CA VAL A 71 -10.50 22.23 0.27
C VAL A 71 -11.68 22.84 -0.51
N PRO A 72 -11.47 23.36 -1.73
CA PRO A 72 -12.54 23.88 -2.57
C PRO A 72 -13.67 22.86 -2.74
N THR A 73 -14.93 23.33 -2.77
CA THR A 73 -16.09 22.43 -2.82
C THR A 73 -16.09 21.52 -4.06
N TRP A 74 -15.60 22.00 -5.20
CA TRP A 74 -15.49 21.21 -6.42
C TRP A 74 -14.47 20.06 -6.28
N GLU A 75 -13.32 20.30 -5.65
CA GLU A 75 -12.32 19.24 -5.37
C GLU A 75 -12.91 18.16 -4.46
N LYS A 76 -13.71 18.56 -3.47
CA LYS A 76 -14.38 17.59 -2.58
C LYS A 76 -15.33 16.67 -3.34
N MET A 77 -16.08 17.20 -4.30
CA MET A 77 -16.98 16.38 -5.12
C MET A 77 -16.19 15.37 -5.95
N ILE A 78 -15.07 15.79 -6.54
CA ILE A 78 -14.16 14.91 -7.28
C ILE A 78 -13.60 13.83 -6.36
N TYR A 79 -13.10 14.18 -5.17
CA TYR A 79 -12.57 13.22 -4.22
C TYR A 79 -13.62 12.18 -3.76
N ILE A 80 -14.85 12.61 -3.50
CA ILE A 80 -15.94 11.70 -3.14
C ILE A 80 -16.22 10.74 -4.30
N LEU A 81 -16.29 11.24 -5.53
CA LEU A 81 -16.50 10.42 -6.73
C LEU A 81 -15.33 9.45 -6.95
N SER A 82 -14.09 9.90 -6.76
CA SER A 82 -12.87 9.08 -6.86
C SER A 82 -12.86 7.97 -5.82
N ILE A 83 -13.25 8.24 -4.57
CA ILE A 83 -13.40 7.20 -3.54
C ILE A 83 -14.42 6.15 -3.98
N PHE A 84 -15.58 6.58 -4.49
CA PHE A 84 -16.62 5.66 -4.95
C PHE A 84 -16.12 4.78 -6.11
N TRP A 85 -15.43 5.38 -7.08
CA TRP A 85 -14.84 4.64 -8.19
C TRP A 85 -13.75 3.68 -7.76
N ALA A 86 -12.83 4.11 -6.91
CA ALA A 86 -11.76 3.27 -6.39
C ALA A 86 -12.34 2.08 -5.59
N PHE A 87 -13.40 2.32 -4.82
CA PHE A 87 -14.09 1.26 -4.09
C PHE A 87 -14.77 0.25 -5.03
N PHE A 88 -15.41 0.72 -6.11
CA PHE A 88 -16.00 -0.16 -7.12
C PHE A 88 -14.94 -1.01 -7.83
N LEU A 89 -13.81 -0.41 -8.20
CA LEU A 89 -12.67 -1.13 -8.79
C LEU A 89 -12.11 -2.17 -7.81
N LEU A 90 -11.94 -1.82 -6.54
CA LEU A 90 -11.50 -2.77 -5.52
C LEU A 90 -12.45 -3.98 -5.40
N LEU A 91 -13.76 -3.76 -5.39
CA LEU A 91 -14.74 -4.84 -5.35
C LEU A 91 -14.59 -5.81 -6.54
N SER A 92 -14.23 -5.30 -7.72
CA SER A 92 -14.01 -6.13 -8.91
C SER A 92 -12.84 -7.12 -8.75
N PHE A 93 -11.81 -6.75 -7.96
CA PHE A 93 -10.67 -7.63 -7.68
C PHE A 93 -10.97 -8.71 -6.64
N PHE A 94 -11.82 -8.41 -5.64
CA PHE A 94 -12.14 -9.38 -4.57
C PHE A 94 -13.31 -10.29 -4.91
N ILE A 95 -14.17 -9.89 -5.85
CA ILE A 95 -15.37 -10.63 -6.23
C ILE A 95 -15.44 -10.74 -7.77
N PRO A 96 -14.55 -11.53 -8.41
CA PRO A 96 -14.55 -11.72 -9.86
C PRO A 96 -15.88 -12.30 -10.38
N ASN A 97 -16.63 -12.98 -9.51
CA ASN A 97 -17.95 -13.53 -9.80
C ASN A 97 -19.03 -12.45 -10.09
N ILE A 98 -18.83 -11.19 -9.67
CA ILE A 98 -19.71 -10.06 -10.06
C ILE A 98 -19.65 -9.82 -11.58
N LEU A 99 -18.52 -10.15 -12.21
CA LEU A 99 -18.31 -10.04 -13.65
C LEU A 99 -18.63 -11.35 -14.40
N GLY A 100 -19.12 -12.38 -13.70
CA GLY A 100 -19.42 -13.70 -14.27
C GLY A 100 -18.19 -14.57 -14.56
N LEU A 101 -17.03 -14.23 -13.99
CA LEU A 101 -15.78 -14.98 -14.15
C LEU A 101 -15.59 -15.99 -13.01
N SER A 102 -15.06 -17.18 -13.33
CA SER A 102 -14.69 -18.19 -12.36
C SER A 102 -13.39 -17.80 -11.64
N LEU A 103 -13.32 -18.03 -10.34
CA LEU A 103 -12.11 -17.81 -9.54
C LEU A 103 -10.92 -18.61 -10.09
N MET A 104 -9.94 -17.91 -10.67
CA MET A 104 -8.70 -18.51 -11.15
C MET A 104 -7.63 -18.54 -10.04
N ASN A 105 -6.68 -19.48 -10.15
CA ASN A 105 -5.55 -19.59 -9.21
C ASN A 105 -4.78 -18.26 -9.07
N ALA A 106 -4.68 -17.49 -10.16
CA ALA A 106 -4.04 -16.18 -10.18
C ALA A 106 -4.75 -15.14 -9.30
N GLU A 107 -6.08 -15.13 -9.28
CA GLU A 107 -6.88 -14.19 -8.47
C GLU A 107 -6.78 -14.52 -6.98
N ILE A 108 -6.81 -15.82 -6.65
CA ILE A 108 -6.56 -16.31 -5.28
C ILE A 108 -5.16 -15.89 -4.84
N PHE A 109 -4.16 -16.06 -5.71
CA PHE A 109 -2.80 -15.63 -5.45
C PHE A 109 -2.72 -14.12 -5.22
N THR A 110 -3.38 -13.29 -6.05
CA THR A 110 -3.49 -11.83 -5.85
C THR A 110 -4.03 -11.48 -4.47
N ILE A 111 -5.16 -12.06 -4.07
CA ILE A 111 -5.81 -11.75 -2.78
C ILE A 111 -4.91 -12.15 -1.62
N VAL A 112 -4.40 -13.38 -1.62
CA VAL A 112 -3.56 -13.90 -0.54
C VAL A 112 -2.24 -13.12 -0.46
N GLY A 113 -1.59 -12.89 -1.60
CA GLY A 113 -0.33 -12.15 -1.67
C GLY A 113 -0.48 -10.72 -1.16
N TYR A 114 -1.58 -10.04 -1.49
CA TYR A 114 -1.88 -8.71 -0.97
C TYR A 114 -1.96 -8.69 0.57
N PHE A 115 -2.68 -9.63 1.18
CA PHE A 115 -2.77 -9.71 2.64
C PHE A 115 -1.44 -10.05 3.32
N VAL A 116 -0.63 -10.91 2.72
CA VAL A 116 0.72 -11.23 3.22
C VAL A 116 1.60 -9.98 3.22
N LEU A 117 1.57 -9.19 2.14
CA LEU A 117 2.33 -7.94 2.06
C LEU A 117 1.88 -6.91 3.10
N ILE A 118 0.58 -6.79 3.36
CA ILE A 118 0.08 -5.95 4.48
C ILE A 118 0.65 -6.42 5.80
N LEU A 119 0.60 -7.73 6.09
CA LEU A 119 1.10 -8.29 7.35
C LEU A 119 2.60 -8.05 7.53
N ILE A 120 3.38 -8.13 6.45
CA ILE A 120 4.80 -7.76 6.46
C ILE A 120 4.98 -6.29 6.82
N GLY A 121 4.23 -5.39 6.17
CA GLY A 121 4.27 -3.95 6.48
C GLY A 121 3.90 -3.63 7.93
N LEU A 122 2.86 -4.29 8.46
CA LEU A 122 2.46 -4.17 9.86
C LEU A 122 3.53 -4.70 10.82
N SER A 123 4.16 -5.83 10.47
CA SER A 123 5.23 -6.44 11.27
C SER A 123 6.46 -5.54 11.34
N ILE A 124 6.86 -4.93 10.22
CA ILE A 124 7.95 -3.94 10.17
C ILE A 124 7.62 -2.74 11.05
N ARG A 125 6.40 -2.21 10.96
CA ARG A 125 5.97 -1.07 11.77
C ARG A 125 5.95 -1.41 13.27
N TYR A 126 5.47 -2.60 13.63
CA TYR A 126 5.45 -3.08 15.01
C TYR A 126 6.87 -3.23 15.57
N TYR A 127 7.78 -3.81 14.79
CA TYR A 127 9.19 -3.91 15.15
C TYR A 127 9.82 -2.53 15.38
N SER A 128 9.57 -1.58 14.46
CA SER A 128 10.05 -0.20 14.58
C SER A 128 9.52 0.48 15.85
N TYR A 129 8.25 0.27 16.19
CA TYR A 129 7.65 0.78 17.42
C TYR A 129 8.31 0.20 18.67
N LEU A 130 8.48 -1.12 18.75
CA LEU A 130 9.16 -1.77 19.88
C LEU A 130 10.60 -1.26 20.03
N HIS A 131 11.34 -1.18 18.93
CA HIS A 131 12.72 -0.69 18.96
C HIS A 131 12.81 0.76 19.46
N SER A 132 11.93 1.65 18.98
CA SER A 132 11.84 3.03 19.44
C SER A 132 11.52 3.12 20.94
N LYS A 133 10.59 2.30 21.43
CA LYS A 133 10.22 2.22 22.85
C LYS A 133 11.40 1.75 23.73
N PHE A 134 12.15 0.75 23.28
CA PHE A 134 13.36 0.28 23.97
C PHE A 134 14.44 1.38 24.06
N ILE A 135 14.63 2.16 23.00
CA ILE A 135 15.58 3.29 23.01
C ILE A 135 15.15 4.36 24.01
N GLN A 136 13.86 4.75 24.00
CA GLN A 136 13.33 5.76 24.92
C GLN A 136 13.46 5.36 26.39
N GLN A 137 13.25 4.08 26.71
CA GLN A 137 13.46 3.56 28.07
C GLN A 137 14.94 3.65 28.49
N LYS A 138 15.89 3.32 27.60
CA LYS A 138 17.32 3.45 27.90
C LYS A 138 17.76 4.90 28.14
N THR A 139 17.18 5.88 27.45
CA THR A 139 17.50 7.30 27.65
C THR A 139 16.89 7.84 28.95
N LYS A 140 15.68 7.43 29.34
CA LYS A 140 15.04 7.87 30.60
C LYS A 140 15.72 7.36 31.88
N ILE A 141 16.52 6.30 31.80
CA ILE A 141 17.24 5.74 32.96
C ILE A 141 18.57 6.48 33.18
N LYS A 142 18.98 7.36 32.24
CA LYS A 142 20.28 8.03 32.24
C LYS A 142 20.23 9.51 32.67
N ASP A 143 19.02 10.03 32.92
CA ASP A 143 18.75 11.33 33.53
C ASP A 143 18.30 11.12 34.99
#